data_AF-A0A8S2XRP1-F1
#
_entry.id   AF-A0A8S2XRP1-F1
#
_cell.length_a   1.000
_cell.length_b   1.000
_cell.length_c   1.000
_cell.angle_alpha   90.00
_cell.angle_beta   90.00
_cell.angle_gamma   90.00
#
_symmetry.space_group_name_H-M   'P 1'
#
loop_
_entity.id
_entity.type
_entity.pdbx_description
1 polymer ?
#
loop_
_entity_poly.entity_id
_entity_poly.type
_entity_poly.pdbx_seq_one_letter_code
_entity_poly.pdbx_strand_id
1 'polypeptide(L)'
;MDTSDCDNSDGDDEQLLTVDSLTYVGSSHRQCVICRKDVGAGCCVMPKRARLDLLIIHHMYAPHGVRCCRTHLITERLLPESFVNMENIQTMNVVLDSNEVTNLLNDLLGLLEEATRAPRLDFNDMNLTGD
;
A
#
# COMPACT_ATOMS: atom_id res chain seq x y z
N MET A 1 -48.08 -18.73 3.08
CA MET A 1 -46.81 -19.23 2.52
C MET A 1 -45.87 -18.04 2.56
N ASP A 2 -44.89 -18.16 3.44
CA ASP A 2 -43.95 -17.15 3.88
C ASP A 2 -43.27 -16.40 2.74
N THR A 3 -43.32 -15.08 2.81
CA THR A 3 -42.34 -14.20 2.18
C THR A 3 -41.07 -14.29 3.03
N SER A 4 -40.17 -15.21 2.68
CA SER A 4 -38.85 -15.30 3.29
C SER A 4 -38.06 -14.04 2.98
N ASP A 5 -37.77 -13.28 4.03
CA ASP A 5 -36.99 -12.06 4.04
C ASP A 5 -35.57 -12.27 3.49
N CYS A 6 -35.09 -11.22 2.82
CA CYS A 6 -33.78 -11.07 2.23
C CYS A 6 -32.72 -10.83 3.32
N ASP A 7 -31.98 -11.87 3.68
CA ASP A 7 -30.80 -11.77 4.54
C ASP A 7 -29.56 -11.50 3.68
N ASN A 8 -29.45 -10.27 3.17
CA ASN A 8 -28.19 -9.73 2.63
C ASN A 8 -27.40 -9.15 3.80
N SER A 9 -26.77 -10.05 4.56
CA SER A 9 -25.84 -9.70 5.63
C SER A 9 -24.43 -10.17 5.27
N ASP A 10 -23.91 -9.74 4.12
CA ASP A 10 -22.46 -9.68 3.87
C ASP A 10 -22.05 -8.22 4.07
N GLY A 11 -21.98 -7.82 5.35
CA GLY A 11 -21.22 -6.65 5.75
C GLY A 11 -19.74 -6.96 5.51
N ASP A 12 -19.30 -6.78 4.27
CA ASP A 12 -17.90 -6.44 4.01
C ASP A 12 -17.66 -5.14 4.76
N ASP A 13 -17.22 -5.26 6.01
CA ASP A 13 -16.61 -4.18 6.76
C ASP A 13 -15.39 -3.76 5.94
N GLU A 14 -15.60 -2.88 4.96
CA GLU A 14 -14.54 -2.16 4.27
C GLU A 14 -13.77 -1.45 5.37
N GLN A 15 -12.71 -2.10 5.89
CA GLN A 15 -11.81 -1.51 6.87
C GLN A 15 -11.13 -0.35 6.16
N LEU A 16 -11.78 0.80 6.27
CA LEU A 16 -11.32 2.04 5.70
C LEU A 16 -9.93 2.29 6.28
N LEU A 17 -8.94 2.44 5.41
CA LEU A 17 -7.60 2.86 5.80
C LEU A 17 -7.70 4.25 6.46
N THR A 18 -7.69 4.26 7.79
CA THR A 18 -7.66 5.49 8.58
C THR A 18 -6.22 5.86 8.89
N VAL A 19 -5.95 7.15 9.06
CA VAL A 19 -4.61 7.63 9.40
C VAL A 19 -4.10 7.00 10.70
N ASP A 20 -5.01 6.70 11.63
CA ASP A 20 -4.71 6.05 12.91
C ASP A 20 -4.26 4.59 12.77
N SER A 21 -4.58 3.95 11.65
CA SER A 21 -4.16 2.58 11.31
C SER A 21 -2.82 2.52 10.56
N LEU A 22 -2.26 3.68 10.18
CA LEU A 22 -1.00 3.74 9.45
C LEU A 22 0.20 3.55 10.36
N THR A 23 1.08 2.65 9.93
CA THR A 23 2.34 2.42 10.61
C THR A 23 3.49 3.09 9.86
N TYR A 24 4.29 3.91 10.55
CA TYR A 24 5.45 4.54 9.91
C TYR A 24 6.69 3.70 10.00
N VAL A 25 7.37 3.65 8.88
CA VAL A 25 8.63 2.95 8.77
C VAL A 25 9.76 3.97 8.77
N GLY A 26 10.45 4.07 9.91
CA GLY A 26 11.62 4.94 10.05
C GLY A 26 12.67 4.68 8.97
N SER A 27 13.24 5.76 8.45
CA SER A 27 14.27 5.74 7.40
C SER A 27 15.64 5.39 7.97
N SER A 28 16.31 4.43 7.34
CA SER A 28 17.72 4.14 7.58
C SER A 28 18.46 4.14 6.25
N HIS A 29 19.60 4.85 6.21
CA HIS A 29 20.46 4.87 5.03
C HIS A 29 21.29 3.59 4.86
N ARG A 30 21.27 2.69 5.87
CA ARG A 30 22.10 1.47 5.89
C ARG A 30 21.28 0.18 5.82
N GLN A 31 19.98 0.25 6.13
CA GLN A 31 19.11 -0.91 6.27
C GLN A 31 17.95 -0.88 5.29
N CYS A 32 17.49 -2.06 4.91
CA CYS A 32 16.26 -2.20 4.14
C CYS A 32 15.05 -1.86 5.02
N VAL A 33 14.15 -1.03 4.51
CA VAL A 33 12.89 -0.64 5.17
C VAL A 33 11.95 -1.82 5.45
N ILE A 34 12.10 -2.93 4.70
CA ILE A 34 11.21 -4.11 4.76
C ILE A 34 11.77 -5.19 5.69
N CYS A 35 12.98 -5.68 5.45
CA CYS A 35 13.55 -6.78 6.24
C CYS A 35 14.52 -6.33 7.34
N ARG A 36 14.81 -5.02 7.44
CA ARG A 36 15.75 -4.41 8.40
C ARG A 36 17.19 -4.90 8.35
N LYS A 37 17.54 -5.79 7.42
CA LYS A 37 18.92 -6.24 7.20
C LYS A 37 19.79 -5.07 6.75
N ASP A 38 21.02 -5.00 7.24
CA ASP A 38 22.04 -4.10 6.72
C ASP A 38 22.38 -4.50 5.29
N VAL A 39 22.34 -3.52 4.41
CA VAL A 39 22.41 -3.71 2.97
C VAL A 39 23.29 -2.61 2.44
N GLY A 40 24.57 -2.95 2.25
CA GLY A 40 25.57 -2.08 1.65
C GLY A 40 25.25 -1.77 0.19
N ALA A 41 26.05 -2.26 -0.75
CA ALA A 41 25.88 -1.98 -2.18
C ALA A 41 24.58 -2.56 -2.81
N GLY A 42 23.88 -3.47 -2.11
CA GLY A 42 22.68 -4.14 -2.61
C GLY A 42 21.36 -3.38 -2.43
N CYS A 43 21.41 -2.18 -1.83
CA CYS A 43 20.21 -1.39 -1.54
C CYS A 43 20.00 -0.27 -2.57
N CYS A 44 18.78 -0.12 -3.05
CA CYS A 44 18.35 1.03 -3.84
C CYS A 44 17.42 1.93 -3.03
N VAL A 45 17.25 3.17 -3.48
CA VAL A 45 16.17 4.03 -3.01
C VAL A 45 14.85 3.39 -3.45
N MET A 46 13.92 3.24 -2.52
CA MET A 46 12.63 2.60 -2.79
C MET A 46 11.84 3.43 -3.82
N PRO A 47 11.47 2.84 -4.96
CA PRO A 47 10.68 3.54 -5.97
C PRO A 47 9.33 3.98 -5.42
N LYS A 48 8.76 5.07 -5.98
CA LYS A 48 7.43 5.56 -5.57
C LYS A 48 6.37 4.46 -5.63
N ARG A 49 6.34 3.67 -6.72
CA ARG A 49 5.39 2.56 -6.88
C ARG A 49 5.47 1.54 -5.75
N ALA A 50 6.66 1.05 -5.42
CA ALA A 50 6.84 0.17 -4.28
C ALA A 50 6.43 0.80 -2.93
N ARG A 51 6.67 2.10 -2.71
CA ARG A 51 6.20 2.79 -1.49
C ARG A 51 4.67 2.80 -1.40
N LEU A 52 3.99 2.98 -2.53
CA LEU A 52 2.54 2.90 -2.60
C LEU A 52 2.04 1.47 -2.39
N ASP A 53 2.70 0.47 -2.97
CA ASP A 53 2.36 -0.94 -2.74
C ASP A 53 2.52 -1.29 -1.24
N LEU A 54 3.56 -0.79 -0.57
CA LEU A 54 3.76 -0.96 0.87
C LEU A 54 2.64 -0.31 1.71
N LEU A 55 2.17 0.86 1.27
CA LEU A 55 1.05 1.56 1.91
C LEU A 55 -0.26 0.79 1.75
N ILE A 56 -0.54 0.27 0.55
CA ILE A 56 -1.80 -0.42 0.25
C ILE A 56 -1.82 -1.83 0.86
N ILE A 57 -0.74 -2.60 0.68
CA ILE A 57 -0.71 -4.03 1.03
C ILE A 57 -0.43 -4.21 2.52
N HIS A 58 0.43 -3.37 3.10
CA HIS A 58 0.91 -3.54 4.48
C HIS A 58 0.50 -2.41 5.41
N HIS A 59 -0.29 -1.43 4.96
CA HIS A 59 -0.75 -0.27 5.74
C HIS A 59 0.42 0.52 6.36
N MET A 60 1.53 0.57 5.61
CA MET A 60 2.79 1.13 6.09
C MET A 60 3.25 2.32 5.25
N TYR A 61 3.40 3.47 5.89
CA TYR A 61 3.95 4.66 5.25
C TYR A 61 5.47 4.68 5.35
N ALA A 62 6.12 4.72 4.20
CA ALA A 62 7.56 4.90 4.11
C ALA A 62 7.90 6.26 3.46
N PRO A 63 8.69 7.11 4.12
CA PRO A 63 9.01 8.46 3.63
C PRO A 63 9.88 8.41 2.38
N HIS A 64 10.03 9.56 1.71
CA HIS A 64 10.91 9.64 0.55
C HIS A 64 12.38 9.35 0.93
N GLY A 65 13.11 8.66 0.04
CA GLY A 65 14.54 8.38 0.23
C GLY A 65 14.85 7.16 1.10
N VAL A 66 13.84 6.45 1.61
CA VAL A 66 14.06 5.13 2.26
C VAL A 66 14.71 4.16 1.31
N ARG A 67 15.45 3.20 1.88
CA ARG A 67 16.16 2.19 1.10
C ARG A 67 15.46 0.83 1.20
N CYS A 68 15.44 0.12 0.08
CA CYS A 68 14.93 -1.24 -0.01
C CYS A 68 15.96 -2.14 -0.69
N CYS A 69 16.11 -3.38 -0.22
CA CYS A 69 16.96 -4.35 -0.89
C CYS A 69 16.24 -4.90 -2.13
N ARG A 70 17.04 -5.26 -3.14
CA ARG A 70 16.51 -5.76 -4.42
C ARG A 70 15.67 -7.04 -4.28
N THR A 71 15.83 -7.79 -3.19
CA THR A 71 15.08 -9.03 -2.96
C THR A 71 13.61 -8.84 -2.64
N HIS A 72 13.17 -7.64 -2.24
CA HIS A 72 11.74 -7.33 -2.03
C HIS A 72 11.15 -6.55 -3.19
N LEU A 73 11.94 -6.22 -4.21
CA LEU A 73 11.50 -5.47 -5.36
C LEU A 73 11.49 -6.37 -6.59
N ILE A 74 10.40 -6.33 -7.32
CA ILE A 74 10.35 -6.82 -8.70
C ILE A 74 10.18 -5.61 -9.60
N THR A 75 11.23 -5.26 -10.34
CA THR A 75 11.35 -3.99 -11.09
C THR A 75 11.21 -2.77 -10.15
N GLU A 76 10.06 -2.11 -10.14
CA GLU A 76 9.75 -0.94 -9.31
C GLU A 76 8.59 -1.19 -8.33
N ARG A 77 8.09 -2.43 -8.27
CA ARG A 77 6.96 -2.84 -7.44
C ARG A 77 7.44 -3.66 -6.25
N LEU A 78 6.67 -3.60 -5.18
CA LEU A 78 6.85 -4.49 -4.04
C LEU A 78 6.45 -5.92 -4.45
N LEU A 79 7.23 -6.92 -4.03
CA LEU A 79 6.83 -8.31 -4.19
C LEU A 79 5.57 -8.58 -3.34
N PRO A 80 4.46 -9.10 -3.92
CA PRO A 80 3.21 -9.32 -3.18
C PRO A 80 3.36 -10.23 -1.97
N GLU A 81 4.28 -11.20 -2.05
CA GLU A 81 4.58 -12.16 -0.98
C GLU A 81 5.65 -11.66 -0.01
N SER A 82 6.03 -10.38 -0.09
CA SER A 82 7.09 -9.84 0.76
C SER A 82 6.65 -9.80 2.23
N PHE A 83 7.38 -10.53 3.07
CA PHE A 83 7.18 -10.45 4.51
C PHE A 83 7.87 -9.18 5.04
N VAL A 84 7.07 -8.26 5.58
CA VAL A 84 7.58 -7.07 6.24
C VAL A 84 7.97 -7.44 7.68
N ASN A 85 9.24 -7.20 8.04
CA ASN A 85 9.69 -7.38 9.40
C ASN A 85 9.12 -6.25 10.28
N MET A 86 8.16 -6.60 11.14
CA MET A 86 7.50 -5.69 12.09
C MET A 86 8.30 -5.45 13.38
N GLU A 87 9.47 -6.07 13.56
CA GLU A 87 10.31 -5.86 14.74
C GLU A 87 10.72 -4.39 14.90
N ASN A 88 10.57 -3.87 16.13
CA ASN A 88 10.87 -2.49 16.51
C ASN A 88 10.13 -1.42 15.68
N ILE A 89 9.05 -1.81 14.99
CA ILE A 89 8.14 -0.87 14.35
C ILE A 89 7.15 -0.40 15.41
N GLN A 90 7.29 0.85 15.82
CA GLN A 90 6.37 1.49 16.74
C GLN A 90 5.18 2.04 15.94
N THR A 91 3.96 1.77 16.41
CA THR A 91 2.76 2.53 16.02
C THR A 91 3.06 4.01 16.19
N MET A 92 2.82 4.83 15.17
CA MET A 92 3.19 6.24 15.22
C MET A 92 2.43 6.97 16.34
N ASN A 93 3.14 7.35 17.38
CA ASN A 93 2.99 8.69 17.98
C ASN A 93 3.88 9.71 17.24
N VAL A 94 4.27 9.42 15.99
CA VAL A 94 5.19 10.29 15.25
C VAL A 94 4.35 11.38 14.59
N VAL A 95 4.61 12.60 15.03
CA VAL A 95 4.10 13.80 14.36
C VAL A 95 4.83 13.91 13.02
N LEU A 96 4.12 13.63 11.93
CA LEU A 96 4.62 13.94 10.58
C LEU A 96 4.81 15.45 10.47
N ASP A 97 5.93 15.89 9.92
CA ASP A 97 6.08 17.30 9.57
C ASP A 97 5.19 17.66 8.36
N SER A 98 4.95 18.96 8.15
CA SER A 98 4.06 19.43 7.10
C SER A 98 4.48 19.00 5.69
N ASN A 99 5.77 18.79 5.44
CA ASN A 99 6.26 18.34 4.13
C ASN A 99 5.93 16.86 3.93
N GLU A 100 6.15 16.03 4.94
CA GLU A 100 5.82 14.60 4.88
C GLU A 100 4.31 14.37 4.75
N VAL A 101 3.48 15.16 5.45
CA VAL A 101 2.02 15.14 5.24
C VAL A 101 1.65 15.51 3.82
N THR A 102 2.25 16.57 3.28
CA THR A 102 2.01 16.99 1.89
C THR A 102 2.44 15.92 0.89
N ASN A 103 3.57 15.26 1.14
CA ASN A 103 4.06 14.15 0.32
C ASN A 103 3.10 12.96 0.36
N LEU A 104 2.62 12.58 1.55
CA LEU A 104 1.64 11.52 1.73
C LEU A 104 0.33 11.83 0.98
N LEU A 105 -0.22 13.04 1.13
CA LEU A 105 -1.44 13.45 0.44
C LEU A 105 -1.28 13.44 -1.08
N ASN A 106 -0.14 13.89 -1.60
CA ASN A 106 0.17 13.82 -3.04
C ASN A 106 0.34 12.39 -3.54
N ASP A 107 0.92 11.52 -2.73
CA ASP A 107 1.07 10.10 -3.03
C ASP A 107 -0.30 9.39 -3.06
N LEU A 108 -1.21 9.70 -2.12
CA LEU A 108 -2.59 9.23 -2.11
C LEU A 108 -3.44 9.78 -3.26
N LEU A 109 -3.29 11.07 -3.59
CA LEU A 109 -4.00 11.67 -4.72
C LEU A 109 -3.59 11.02 -6.05
N GLY A 110 -2.28 10.75 -6.22
CA GLY A 110 -1.78 10.02 -7.38
C GLY A 110 -2.37 8.63 -7.52
N LEU A 111 -2.59 7.92 -6.40
CA LEU A 111 -3.27 6.63 -6.42
C LEU A 111 -4.73 6.73 -6.87
N LEU A 112 -5.47 7.73 -6.39
CA LEU A 112 -6.86 7.96 -6.80
C LEU A 112 -6.96 8.30 -8.30
N GLU A 113 -6.04 9.11 -8.82
CA GLU A 113 -5.97 9.41 -10.24
C GLU A 113 -5.67 8.17 -11.10
N GLU A 114 -4.76 7.30 -10.65
CA GLU A 114 -4.46 6.03 -11.33
C GLU A 114 -5.66 5.09 -11.29
N ALA A 115 -6.32 4.96 -10.14
CA ALA A 115 -7.49 4.10 -9.96
C ALA A 115 -8.71 4.58 -10.77
N THR A 116 -8.91 5.90 -10.90
CA THR A 116 -10.00 6.48 -11.70
C THR A 116 -9.74 6.45 -13.20
N ARG A 117 -8.48 6.39 -13.62
CA ARG A 117 -8.10 6.21 -15.04
C ARG A 117 -8.07 4.75 -15.47
N ALA A 118 -7.96 3.80 -14.54
CA ALA A 118 -8.08 2.39 -14.85
C ALA A 118 -9.49 2.13 -15.41
N PRO A 119 -9.63 1.48 -16.58
CA PRO A 119 -10.94 1.07 -17.06
C PRO A 119 -11.60 0.23 -15.98
N ARG A 120 -12.79 0.64 -15.52
CA ARG A 120 -13.60 -0.25 -14.68
C ARG A 120 -13.82 -1.51 -15.53
N LEU A 121 -13.48 -2.68 -14.98
CA LEU A 121 -13.89 -3.95 -15.56
C LEU A 121 -15.41 -3.99 -15.44
N ASP A 122 -16.11 -3.46 -16.45
CA ASP A 122 -17.55 -3.58 -16.56
C ASP A 122 -17.85 -4.97 -17.12
N PHE A 123 -18.35 -5.86 -16.26
CA PHE A 123 -18.74 -7.21 -16.65
C PHE A 123 -20.08 -7.22 -17.43
N ASN A 124 -20.74 -6.07 -17.61
CA ASN A 124 -21.99 -5.99 -18.37
C ASN A 124 -21.81 -6.15 -19.89
N ASP A 125 -20.59 -6.08 -20.42
CA ASP A 125 -20.34 -6.21 -21.86
C ASP A 125 -20.19 -7.67 -22.35
N MET A 126 -20.39 -8.68 -21.49
CA MET A 126 -20.27 -10.10 -21.90
C MET A 126 -21.53 -10.76 -22.46
N ASN A 127 -22.59 -10.02 -22.79
CA ASN A 127 -23.86 -10.63 -23.23
C ASN A 127 -24.35 -10.22 -24.63
N LEU A 128 -23.45 -9.94 -25.57
CA LEU A 128 -23.80 -9.64 -26.96
C LEU A 128 -22.81 -10.28 -27.95
N THR A 129 -22.82 -11.60 -28.06
CA THR A 129 -22.67 -12.30 -29.36
C THR A 129 -23.19 -13.73 -29.22
N GLY A 130 -24.44 -13.91 -29.62
CA GLY A 130 -25.09 -15.20 -29.75
C GLY A 130 -26.17 -15.10 -30.82
N ASP A 131 -25.73 -14.87 -32.06
CA ASP A 131 -26.48 -15.20 -33.28
C ASP A 131 -26.10 -16.60 -33.74
#